data_AF-A0A917TVJ9-F1
#
_entry.id   AF-A0A917TVJ9-F1
#
_cell.length_a   1.000
_cell.length_b   1.000
_cell.length_c   1.000
_cell.angle_alpha   90.00
_cell.angle_beta   90.00
_cell.angle_gamma   90.00
#
_symmetry.space_group_name_H-M   'P 1'
#
loop_
_entity.id
_entity.type
_entity.pdbx_description
1 polymer ?
#
loop_
_entity_poly.entity_id
_entity_poly.type
_entity_poly.pdbx_seq_one_letter_code
_entity_poly.pdbx_strand_id
1 'polypeptide(L)'
;MSKVIYGRGYVYSLQYHLVWCVKYRRTVLVDEIEQSLKDILSELCKDHEITIEEMETDKDHIHLLISLKPQHYIPTVVKTLKGHSARRLFKRHSEIKKLLWGGHLWNPSYFIATVSENTEEQVRGYIQNQKEK
;
A
#
# COMPACT_ATOMS: atom_id res chain seq x y z
N MET A 1 1.35 -21.52 11.68
CA MET A 1 0.44 -21.68 10.53
C MET A 1 0.11 -20.30 10.05
N SER A 2 0.16 -20.07 8.74
CA SER A 2 -0.11 -18.76 8.17
C SER A 2 -1.54 -18.33 8.43
N LYS A 3 -1.73 -17.04 8.73
CA LYS A 3 -3.04 -16.48 9.05
C LYS A 3 -3.87 -16.41 7.76
N VAL A 4 -4.76 -17.38 7.57
CA VAL A 4 -5.69 -17.44 6.43
C VAL A 4 -7.05 -16.84 6.78
N ILE A 5 -7.67 -16.18 5.79
CA ILE A 5 -8.99 -15.54 5.90
C ILE A 5 -9.99 -16.33 5.06
N TYR A 6 -11.21 -16.49 5.58
CA TYR A 6 -12.31 -17.21 4.94
C TYR A 6 -13.33 -16.24 4.36
N GLY A 7 -13.75 -16.48 3.12
CA GLY A 7 -14.86 -15.80 2.46
C GLY A 7 -15.85 -16.79 1.86
N ARG A 8 -16.88 -16.28 1.16
CA ARG A 8 -17.89 -17.14 0.54
C ARG A 8 -17.33 -17.86 -0.69
N GLY A 9 -16.90 -19.11 -0.50
CA GLY A 9 -16.37 -19.97 -1.56
C GLY A 9 -14.86 -19.79 -1.82
N TYR A 10 -14.13 -19.15 -0.90
CA TYR A 10 -12.68 -18.97 -1.02
C TYR A 10 -12.01 -18.84 0.35
N VAL A 11 -10.75 -19.29 0.41
CA VAL A 11 -9.84 -19.10 1.54
C VAL A 11 -8.58 -18.46 0.97
N TYR A 12 -8.07 -17.42 1.61
CA TYR A 12 -6.95 -16.64 1.04
C TYR A 12 -6.04 -16.06 2.11
N SER A 13 -4.80 -15.78 1.70
CA SER A 13 -3.82 -14.97 2.41
C SER A 13 -3.10 -14.14 1.36
N LEU A 14 -3.51 -12.89 1.19
CA LEU A 14 -3.02 -12.01 0.14
C LEU A 14 -2.48 -10.72 0.75
N GLN A 15 -1.16 -10.63 0.82
CA GLN A 15 -0.44 -9.47 1.30
C GLN A 15 0.40 -8.88 0.18
N TYR A 16 0.53 -7.55 0.18
CA TYR A 16 1.30 -6.81 -0.80
C TYR A 16 2.17 -5.77 -0.12
N HIS A 17 3.43 -5.72 -0.53
CA HIS A 17 4.32 -4.60 -0.25
C HIS A 17 4.14 -3.57 -1.37
N LEU A 18 3.53 -2.43 -1.04
CA LEU A 18 3.25 -1.33 -1.96
C LEU A 18 4.14 -0.14 -1.59
N VAL A 19 4.82 0.42 -2.59
CA VAL A 19 5.67 1.61 -2.43
C VAL A 19 5.37 2.63 -3.52
N TRP A 20 5.31 3.90 -3.16
CA TRP A 20 5.39 4.98 -4.14
C TRP A 20 6.12 6.18 -3.57
N CYS A 21 6.62 7.03 -4.47
CA CYS A 21 7.44 8.18 -4.12
C CYS A 21 6.72 9.49 -4.43
N VAL A 22 7.12 10.55 -3.74
CA VAL A 22 6.83 11.94 -4.08
C VAL A 22 7.39 12.26 -5.46
N LYS A 23 6.69 13.11 -6.21
CA LYS A 23 7.14 13.59 -7.51
C LYS A 23 8.52 14.25 -7.35
N TYR A 24 9.45 13.88 -8.23
CA TYR A 24 10.86 14.31 -8.19
C TYR A 24 11.61 13.97 -6.89
N ARG A 25 11.14 12.97 -6.11
CA ARG A 25 11.79 12.55 -4.86
C ARG A 25 12.00 13.72 -3.88
N ARG A 26 11.08 14.70 -3.88
CA ARG A 26 11.11 15.84 -2.96
C ARG A 26 10.85 15.37 -1.53
N THR A 27 11.62 15.89 -0.59
CA THR A 27 11.49 15.61 0.84
C THR A 27 10.35 16.44 1.45
N VAL A 28 9.12 16.01 1.25
CA VAL A 28 7.91 16.72 1.74
C VAL A 28 7.15 15.93 2.80
N LEU A 29 7.44 14.65 2.96
CA LEU A 29 6.81 13.78 3.96
C LEU A 29 7.58 13.88 5.27
N VAL A 30 7.43 15.01 5.95
CA VAL A 30 8.07 15.26 7.24
C VAL A 30 7.06 15.89 8.19
N ASP A 31 7.30 15.73 9.49
CA ASP A 31 6.55 16.37 10.56
C ASP A 31 5.02 16.17 10.42
N GLU A 32 4.25 17.26 10.40
CA GLU A 32 2.78 17.21 10.31
C GLU A 32 2.26 16.67 8.96
N ILE A 33 3.03 16.79 7.88
CA ILE A 33 2.63 16.29 6.55
C ILE A 33 2.67 14.76 6.55
N GLU A 34 3.70 14.19 7.16
CA GLU A 34 3.81 12.74 7.35
C GLU A 34 2.63 12.21 8.15
N GLN A 35 2.34 12.80 9.32
CA GLN A 35 1.22 12.36 10.15
C GLN A 35 -0.11 12.46 9.41
N SER A 36 -0.35 13.57 8.71
CA SER A 36 -1.55 13.76 7.90
C SER A 36 -1.68 12.72 6.78
N LEU A 37 -0.57 12.32 6.14
CA LEU A 37 -0.59 11.26 5.13
C LEU A 37 -1.01 9.92 5.76
N LYS A 38 -0.40 9.54 6.89
CA LYS A 38 -0.71 8.29 7.60
C LYS A 38 -2.17 8.24 8.06
N ASP A 39 -2.71 9.35 8.56
CA ASP A 39 -4.12 9.44 8.96
C ASP A 39 -5.05 9.29 7.74
N ILE A 40 -4.75 10.00 6.65
CA ILE A 40 -5.56 9.95 5.42
C ILE A 40 -5.56 8.53 4.84
N LEU A 41 -4.40 7.87 4.78
CA LEU A 41 -4.30 6.51 4.25
C LEU A 41 -4.99 5.49 5.15
N SER A 42 -4.89 5.63 6.47
CA SER A 42 -5.62 4.79 7.42
C SER A 42 -7.14 4.90 7.22
N GLU A 43 -7.66 6.11 7.06
CA GLU A 43 -9.07 6.37 6.77
C GLU A 43 -9.49 5.74 5.43
N LEU A 44 -8.73 6.00 4.35
CA LEU A 44 -9.03 5.46 3.02
C LEU A 44 -8.98 3.92 3.02
N CYS A 45 -7.97 3.31 3.64
CA CYS A 45 -7.87 1.86 3.70
C CYS A 45 -9.06 1.26 4.46
N LYS A 46 -9.46 1.86 5.58
CA LYS A 46 -10.65 1.45 6.33
C LYS A 46 -11.93 1.54 5.49
N ASP A 47 -12.15 2.66 4.82
CA ASP A 47 -13.33 2.89 3.97
C ASP A 47 -13.42 1.91 2.79
N HIS A 48 -12.27 1.42 2.32
CA HIS A 48 -12.15 0.49 1.20
C HIS A 48 -11.92 -0.97 1.62
N GLU A 49 -12.12 -1.31 2.91
CA GLU A 49 -11.92 -2.67 3.45
C GLU A 49 -10.52 -3.25 3.17
N ILE A 50 -9.50 -2.38 3.17
CA ILE A 50 -8.09 -2.72 3.07
C ILE A 50 -7.49 -2.73 4.47
N THR A 51 -6.81 -3.80 4.84
CA THR A 51 -6.09 -3.86 6.11
C THR A 51 -4.67 -3.35 5.90
N ILE A 52 -4.25 -2.37 6.69
CA ILE A 52 -2.83 -1.98 6.80
C ILE A 52 -2.22 -2.85 7.90
N GLU A 53 -1.26 -3.68 7.54
CA GLU A 53 -0.49 -4.46 8.50
C GLU A 53 0.68 -3.62 9.03
N GLU A 54 1.38 -2.91 8.13
CA GLU A 54 2.45 -1.97 8.47
C GLU A 54 2.42 -0.78 7.52
N MET A 55 2.77 0.40 8.02
CA MET A 55 2.85 1.63 7.23
C MET A 55 3.95 2.51 7.76
N GLU A 56 4.95 2.77 6.91
CA GLU A 56 6.06 3.66 7.26
C GLU A 56 6.42 4.56 6.10
N THR A 57 6.89 5.76 6.42
CA THR A 57 7.32 6.77 5.48
C THR A 57 8.79 7.05 5.66
N ASP A 58 9.43 7.42 4.56
CA ASP A 58 10.65 8.21 4.60
C ASP A 58 10.34 9.56 3.93
N LYS A 59 11.27 10.50 3.99
CA LYS A 59 11.10 11.91 3.62
C LYS A 59 10.44 12.11 2.24
N ASP A 60 10.66 11.20 1.30
CA ASP A 60 10.23 11.31 -0.10
C ASP A 60 9.42 10.11 -0.62
N HIS A 61 9.11 9.11 0.20
CA HIS A 61 8.35 7.93 -0.22
C HIS A 61 7.64 7.22 0.94
N ILE A 62 6.70 6.35 0.60
CA ILE A 62 5.91 5.59 1.58
C ILE A 62 5.91 4.11 1.26
N HIS A 63 6.02 3.30 2.30
CA HIS A 63 5.93 1.84 2.30
C HIS A 63 4.65 1.41 3.01
N LEU A 64 3.90 0.53 2.38
CA LEU A 64 2.73 -0.12 2.95
C LEU A 64 2.87 -1.63 2.82
N LEU A 65 2.66 -2.36 3.93
CA LEU A 65 2.28 -3.76 3.90
C LEU A 65 0.76 -3.82 4.08
N ILE A 66 0.05 -4.22 3.03
CA ILE A 66 -1.42 -4.26 3.02
C ILE A 66 -1.94 -5.65 2.72
N SER A 67 -3.01 -6.04 3.42
CA SER A 67 -3.79 -7.23 3.12
C SER A 67 -5.02 -6.85 2.30
N LEU A 68 -5.24 -7.53 1.17
CA LEU A 68 -6.34 -7.28 0.25
C LEU A 68 -7.23 -8.51 0.07
N LYS A 69 -8.55 -8.30 0.00
CA LYS A 69 -9.48 -9.32 -0.48
C LYS A 69 -9.22 -9.70 -1.95
N PRO A 70 -9.54 -10.93 -2.39
CA PRO A 70 -9.39 -11.34 -3.80
C PRO A 70 -10.19 -10.49 -4.80
N GLN A 71 -11.23 -9.80 -4.33
CA GLN A 71 -12.06 -8.91 -5.15
C GLN A 71 -11.41 -7.55 -5.41
N HIS A 72 -10.34 -7.19 -4.70
CA HIS A 72 -9.64 -5.93 -4.92
C HIS A 72 -8.77 -6.00 -6.18
N TYR A 73 -9.00 -5.06 -7.08
CA TYR A 73 -8.14 -4.85 -8.24
C TYR A 73 -7.01 -3.87 -7.90
N ILE A 74 -5.76 -4.34 -7.94
CA ILE A 74 -4.56 -3.58 -7.52
C ILE A 74 -4.50 -2.18 -8.14
N PRO A 75 -4.65 -1.99 -9.47
CA PRO A 75 -4.61 -0.65 -10.06
C PRO A 75 -5.68 0.30 -9.51
N THR A 76 -6.88 -0.21 -9.18
CA THR A 76 -7.93 0.59 -8.53
C THR A 76 -7.53 0.99 -7.12
N VAL A 77 -6.99 0.06 -6.33
CA VAL A 77 -6.50 0.35 -4.97
C VAL A 77 -5.44 1.44 -5.01
N VAL A 78 -4.41 1.28 -5.85
CA VAL A 78 -3.32 2.26 -5.96
C VAL A 78 -3.82 3.62 -6.45
N LYS A 79 -4.72 3.64 -7.44
CA LYS A 79 -5.35 4.87 -7.94
C LYS A 79 -6.10 5.60 -6.83
N THR A 80 -6.90 4.88 -6.04
CA THR A 80 -7.66 5.42 -4.92
C THR A 80 -6.72 6.01 -3.87
N LEU A 81 -5.77 5.21 -3.36
CA LEU A 81 -4.86 5.64 -2.31
C LEU A 81 -4.03 6.85 -2.73
N LYS A 82 -3.36 6.79 -3.89
CA LYS A 82 -2.51 7.89 -4.38
C LYS A 82 -3.35 9.13 -4.74
N GLY A 83 -4.47 8.96 -5.43
CA GLY A 83 -5.29 10.07 -5.89
C GLY A 83 -5.95 10.84 -4.74
N HIS A 84 -6.59 10.12 -3.81
CA HIS A 84 -7.30 10.73 -2.71
C HIS A 84 -6.32 11.33 -1.68
N SER A 85 -5.21 10.65 -1.38
CA SER A 85 -4.16 11.20 -0.49
C SER A 85 -3.58 12.49 -1.06
N ALA A 86 -3.23 12.53 -2.36
CA ALA A 86 -2.70 13.75 -2.98
C ALA A 86 -3.68 14.92 -2.88
N ARG A 87 -4.94 14.69 -3.23
CA ARG A 87 -5.98 15.73 -3.16
C ARG A 87 -6.18 16.24 -1.73
N ARG A 88 -6.27 15.33 -0.75
CA ARG A 88 -6.50 15.69 0.66
C ARG A 88 -5.29 16.40 1.27
N LEU A 89 -4.07 15.93 1.00
CA LEU A 89 -2.84 16.59 1.45
C LEU A 89 -2.69 17.98 0.85
N PHE A 90 -2.89 18.17 -0.46
CA PHE A 90 -2.85 19.51 -1.05
C PHE A 90 -3.90 20.48 -0.48
N LYS A 91 -5.00 19.96 0.06
CA LYS A 91 -6.04 20.78 0.71
C LYS A 91 -5.64 21.16 2.14
N ARG A 92 -5.03 20.24 2.91
CA ARG A 92 -4.59 20.48 4.29
C ARG A 92 -3.28 21.28 4.36
N HIS A 93 -2.34 20.96 3.48
CA HIS A 93 -0.98 21.49 3.44
C HIS A 93 -0.74 22.24 2.13
N SER A 94 -1.23 23.47 2.08
CA SER A 94 -1.13 24.32 0.87
C SER A 94 0.32 24.66 0.51
N GLU A 95 1.22 24.63 1.49
CA GLU A 95 2.67 24.85 1.36
C GLU A 95 3.34 23.83 0.42
N ILE A 96 2.82 22.60 0.33
CA ILE A 96 3.34 21.58 -0.59
C ILE A 96 3.23 22.05 -2.05
N LYS A 97 2.20 22.85 -2.39
CA LYS A 97 2.01 23.38 -3.75
C LYS A 97 3.13 24.32 -4.17
N LYS A 98 3.81 24.97 -3.22
CA LYS A 98 4.98 25.82 -3.51
C LYS A 98 6.17 24.99 -4.00
N LEU A 99 6.31 23.77 -3.49
CA LEU A 99 7.37 22.83 -3.86
C LEU A 99 7.02 21.99 -5.10
N LEU A 100 5.73 21.77 -5.34
CA LEU A 100 5.19 20.91 -6.41
C LEU A 100 4.14 21.68 -7.25
N TRP A 101 4.60 22.73 -7.95
CA TRP A 101 3.74 23.64 -8.73
C TRP A 101 2.98 22.98 -9.89
N GLY A 102 3.41 21.80 -10.34
CA GLY A 102 2.73 21.02 -11.39
C GLY A 102 1.45 20.32 -10.93
N GLY A 103 1.02 20.49 -9.67
CA GLY A 103 -0.22 19.90 -9.15
C GLY A 103 -0.15 18.38 -8.93
N HIS A 104 1.03 17.78 -9.06
CA HIS A 104 1.26 16.35 -8.87
C HIS A 104 2.09 16.11 -7.60
N LEU A 105 1.46 15.53 -6.57
CA LEU A 105 2.17 15.13 -5.35
C LEU A 105 3.06 13.91 -5.59
N TRP A 106 2.52 12.90 -6.25
CA TRP A 106 3.17 11.60 -6.40
C TRP A 106 3.87 11.46 -7.76
N ASN A 107 4.94 10.67 -7.77
CA ASN A 107 5.44 10.06 -8.99
C ASN A 107 4.32 9.23 -9.64
N PRO A 108 4.12 9.25 -10.97
CA PRO A 108 3.08 8.44 -11.62
C PRO A 108 3.23 6.94 -11.33
N SER A 109 4.46 6.45 -11.21
CA SER A 109 4.77 5.03 -10.98
C SER A 109 4.53 4.59 -9.52
N TYR A 110 4.44 3.29 -9.32
CA TYR A 110 4.43 2.63 -8.01
C TYR A 110 5.16 1.27 -8.14
N PHE A 111 5.69 0.78 -7.04
CA PHE A 111 6.20 -0.57 -6.91
C PHE A 111 5.20 -1.42 -6.14
N ILE A 112 5.02 -2.68 -6.53
CA ILE A 112 4.23 -3.63 -5.78
C ILE A 112 4.84 -5.04 -5.85
N ALA A 113 4.90 -5.73 -4.72
CA ALA A 113 5.32 -7.12 -4.63
C ALA A 113 4.36 -7.91 -3.75
N THR A 114 4.12 -9.18 -4.08
CA THR A 114 3.39 -10.10 -3.21
C THR A 114 4.24 -10.49 -2.01
N VAL A 115 3.63 -10.56 -0.83
CA VAL A 115 4.26 -11.02 0.41
C VAL A 115 3.55 -12.28 0.88
N SER A 116 4.34 -13.26 1.33
CA SER A 116 3.88 -14.54 1.88
C SER A 116 4.73 -14.84 3.10
N GLU A 117 4.12 -15.43 4.13
CA GLU A 117 4.85 -15.91 5.32
C GLU A 117 5.86 -17.02 4.97
N ASN A 118 5.55 -17.83 3.95
CA ASN A 118 6.47 -18.85 3.44
C ASN A 118 7.22 -18.33 2.22
N THR A 119 8.49 -18.68 2.10
CA THR A 119 9.26 -18.40 0.88
C THR A 119 8.72 -19.20 -0.29
N GLU A 120 9.02 -18.73 -1.51
CA GLU A 120 8.64 -19.43 -2.73
C GLU A 120 9.16 -20.88 -2.74
N GLU A 121 10.40 -21.09 -2.29
CA GLU A 121 11.06 -22.40 -2.23
C GLU A 121 10.32 -23.34 -1.28
N GLN A 122 9.90 -22.83 -0.11
CA GLN A 122 9.12 -23.61 0.86
C GLN A 122 7.77 -24.03 0.27
N VAL A 123 7.08 -23.12 -0.44
CA VAL A 123 5.82 -23.42 -1.11
C VAL A 123 6.01 -24.46 -2.22
N ARG A 124 7.06 -24.33 -3.04
CA ARG A 124 7.39 -25.31 -4.09
C ARG A 124 7.66 -26.70 -3.51
N GLY A 125 8.49 -26.78 -2.47
CA GLY A 125 8.80 -28.03 -1.79
C GLY A 125 7.55 -28.67 -1.19
N TYR A 126 6.68 -27.87 -0.57
CA TYR A 126 5.40 -28.35 -0.06
C TYR A 126 4.51 -28.94 -1.15
N ILE A 127 4.39 -28.28 -2.31
CA ILE A 127 3.57 -28.75 -3.44
C ILE A 127 4.12 -30.06 -4.02
N GLN A 128 5.43 -30.19 -4.19
CA GLN A 128 6.05 -31.38 -4.77
C GLN A 128 5.85 -32.63 -3.91
N ASN A 129 5.93 -32.47 -2.59
CA ASN A 129 5.86 -33.59 -1.63
C ASN A 129 4.43 -33.89 -1.15
N GLN A 130 3.40 -33.24 -1.71
CA GLN A 130 2.00 -33.42 -1.29
C GLN A 130 1.47 -34.85 -1.45
N LYS A 131 1.96 -35.60 -2.45
CA LYS A 131 1.50 -36.96 -2.78
C LYS A 131 2.27 -38.07 -2.07
N GLU A 132 3.38 -37.74 -1.41
CA GLU A 132 4.24 -38.72 -0.72
C GLU A 132 3.77 -39.01 0.71
N LYS A 133 2.52 -38.64 1.02
CA LYS A 133 1.84 -38.92 2.28
C LYS A 133 0.84 -40.05 2.15
#